data_AF-A0A934VAK2-F1
#
_entry.id   AF-A0A934VAK2-F1
#
_cell.length_a   1.000
_cell.length_b   1.000
_cell.length_c   1.000
_cell.angle_alpha   90.00
_cell.angle_beta   90.00
_cell.angle_gamma   90.00
#
_symmetry.space_group_name_H-M   'P 1'
#
loop_
_entity.id
_entity.type
_entity.pdbx_description
1 polymer ?
#
loop_
_entity_poly.entity_id
_entity_poly.type
_entity_poly.pdbx_seq_one_letter_code
_entity_poly.pdbx_strand_id
1 'polypeptide(L)'
;MGLWIPALVVAVIFAFGAAVRVDFNDPSVHFSEAVASVRWERALPDRRGSEFQLVFAAAVIGVVFHSIHHSWRVRLGVMAGAFLVPVLTIGPVILYAPVVAPRMIYDMVAGNVDGEFYCEGMAMIAAVGLWMSVCLVFVAREIWLWRKEAKSGAGP
;
A
#
# COMPACT_ATOMS: atom_id res chain seq x y z
N MET A 1 -4.67 19.15 -1.45
CA MET A 1 -3.84 18.59 -2.54
C MET A 1 -3.22 17.28 -2.08
N GLY A 2 -3.30 16.23 -2.91
CA GLY A 2 -2.23 15.23 -3.00
C GLY A 2 -2.38 13.84 -2.36
N LEU A 3 -3.55 13.32 -1.95
CA LEU A 3 -3.67 11.90 -1.55
C LEU A 3 -3.47 10.92 -2.71
N TRP A 4 -3.79 11.37 -3.91
CA TRP A 4 -3.66 10.60 -5.14
C TRP A 4 -2.21 10.22 -5.44
N ILE A 5 -1.23 11.06 -5.10
CA ILE A 5 0.18 10.79 -5.40
C ILE A 5 0.72 9.59 -4.59
N PRO A 6 0.67 9.56 -3.24
CA PRO A 6 1.09 8.39 -2.48
C PRO A 6 0.20 7.17 -2.73
N ALA A 7 -1.09 7.35 -3.01
CA ALA A 7 -1.97 6.26 -3.41
C ALA A 7 -1.59 5.65 -4.77
N LEU A 8 -1.24 6.48 -5.75
CA LEU A 8 -0.79 6.06 -7.08
C LEU A 8 0.57 5.38 -6.98
N VAL A 9 1.48 5.88 -6.15
CA VAL A 9 2.77 5.22 -5.87
C VAL A 9 2.57 3.85 -5.23
N VAL A 10 1.71 3.73 -4.22
CA VAL A 10 1.36 2.44 -3.61
C VAL A 10 0.71 1.50 -4.63
N ALA A 11 -0.22 1.99 -5.45
CA ALA A 11 -0.86 1.21 -6.50
C ALA A 11 0.12 0.73 -7.58
N VAL A 12 1.09 1.58 -7.96
CA VAL A 12 2.17 1.24 -8.90
C VAL A 12 3.10 0.19 -8.29
N ILE A 13 3.45 0.30 -7.01
CA ILE A 13 4.28 -0.70 -6.31
C ILE A 13 3.55 -2.03 -6.19
N PHE A 14 2.24 -2.01 -5.90
CA PHE A 14 1.42 -3.21 -5.89
C PHE A 14 1.33 -3.87 -7.27
N ALA A 15 1.12 -3.07 -8.33
CA ALA A 15 1.10 -3.56 -9.70
C ALA A 15 2.49 -4.10 -10.14
N PHE A 16 3.57 -3.44 -9.71
CA PHE A 16 4.94 -3.85 -9.99
C PHE A 16 5.30 -5.14 -9.25
N GLY A 17 5.00 -5.25 -7.95
CA GLY A 17 5.23 -6.46 -7.15
C GLY A 17 4.47 -7.69 -7.66
N ALA A 18 3.31 -7.50 -8.28
CA ALA A 18 2.62 -8.56 -9.03
C ALA A 18 3.39 -8.93 -10.32
N ALA A 19 3.95 -7.93 -11.02
CA ALA A 19 4.62 -8.09 -12.30
C ALA A 19 6.02 -8.74 -12.26
N VAL A 20 6.79 -8.64 -11.16
CA VAL A 20 8.20 -9.11 -11.09
C VAL A 20 8.39 -10.63 -11.11
N ARG A 21 7.33 -11.43 -11.25
CA ARG A 21 7.47 -12.87 -11.59
C ARG A 21 7.74 -13.14 -13.07
N VAL A 22 7.99 -12.09 -13.86
CA VAL A 22 8.32 -12.18 -15.29
C VAL A 22 9.74 -11.68 -15.49
N ASP A 23 10.57 -12.49 -16.15
CA ASP A 23 11.91 -12.07 -16.55
C ASP A 23 11.81 -11.10 -17.72
N PHE A 24 11.75 -9.81 -17.43
CA PHE A 24 11.66 -8.75 -18.44
C PHE A 24 12.93 -8.59 -19.29
N ASN A 25 14.03 -9.29 -18.94
CA ASN A 25 15.23 -9.32 -19.78
C ASN A 25 15.15 -10.41 -20.86
N ASP A 26 14.17 -11.31 -20.80
CA ASP A 26 13.93 -12.29 -21.85
C ASP A 26 13.13 -11.65 -23.00
N PRO A 27 13.72 -11.50 -24.21
CA PRO A 27 13.06 -10.88 -25.36
C PRO A 27 11.87 -11.68 -25.89
N SER A 28 11.63 -12.90 -25.39
CA SER A 28 10.46 -13.72 -25.75
C SER A 28 9.20 -13.39 -24.95
N VAL A 29 9.31 -12.58 -23.89
CA VAL A 29 8.16 -12.19 -23.07
C VAL A 29 7.29 -11.17 -23.82
N HIS A 30 6.07 -11.58 -24.15
CA HIS A 30 5.12 -10.70 -24.81
C HIS A 30 4.48 -9.70 -23.83
N PHE A 31 4.14 -8.50 -24.31
CA PHE A 31 3.44 -7.48 -23.49
C PHE A 31 2.14 -8.01 -22.85
N SER A 32 1.46 -8.96 -23.50
CA SER A 32 0.30 -9.65 -22.91
C SER A 32 0.65 -10.49 -21.67
N GLU A 33 1.85 -11.06 -21.60
CA GLU A 33 2.35 -11.80 -20.43
C GLU A 33 2.81 -10.87 -19.31
N ALA A 34 3.42 -9.74 -19.67
CA ALA A 34 3.71 -8.63 -18.75
C ALA A 34 2.43 -8.03 -18.14
N VAL A 35 1.35 -7.89 -18.92
CA VAL A 35 0.05 -7.45 -18.41
C VAL A 35 -0.64 -8.56 -17.64
N ALA A 36 -0.49 -9.82 -18.05
CA ALA A 36 -1.03 -10.97 -17.34
C ALA A 36 -0.29 -11.30 -16.04
N SER A 37 0.94 -10.83 -15.83
CA SER A 37 1.67 -10.99 -14.56
C SER A 37 1.22 -10.02 -13.49
N VAL A 38 0.57 -8.91 -13.87
CA VAL A 38 -0.20 -8.06 -12.94
C VAL A 38 -1.39 -8.82 -12.32
N ARG A 39 -1.66 -10.08 -12.71
CA ARG A 39 -2.63 -10.96 -12.05
C ARG A 39 -2.08 -11.50 -10.72
N TRP A 40 -2.52 -10.84 -9.65
CA TRP A 40 -2.33 -11.16 -8.23
C TRP A 40 -2.44 -12.65 -7.87
N GLU A 41 -3.28 -13.41 -8.56
CA GLU A 41 -3.48 -14.86 -8.37
C GLU A 41 -2.25 -15.71 -8.72
N ARG A 42 -1.35 -15.23 -9.60
CA ARG A 42 -0.11 -15.96 -9.99
C ARG A 42 1.10 -15.59 -9.15
N ALA A 43 1.06 -14.43 -8.48
CA ALA A 43 2.14 -13.97 -7.63
C ALA A 43 2.21 -14.73 -6.29
N LEU A 44 1.10 -15.33 -5.86
CA LEU A 44 1.03 -16.22 -4.70
C LEU A 44 0.10 -17.40 -5.05
N PRO A 45 0.64 -18.53 -5.52
CA PRO A 45 -0.16 -19.70 -5.90
C PRO A 45 -0.87 -20.37 -4.70
N ASP A 46 -0.42 -20.06 -3.49
CA ASP A 46 -1.13 -20.40 -2.26
C ASP A 46 -2.22 -19.35 -1.97
N ARG A 47 -3.31 -19.75 -1.31
CA ARG A 47 -4.59 -19.03 -1.05
C ARG A 47 -4.53 -17.57 -0.56
N ARG A 48 -3.35 -16.96 -0.41
CA ARG A 48 -3.08 -15.58 0.00
C ARG A 48 -3.38 -14.52 -1.07
N GLY A 49 -3.50 -14.89 -2.35
CA GLY A 49 -3.82 -13.91 -3.41
C GLY A 49 -5.10 -13.08 -3.15
N SER A 50 -6.10 -13.68 -2.51
CA SER A 50 -7.34 -12.98 -2.11
C SER A 50 -7.15 -12.02 -0.93
N GLU A 51 -6.20 -12.29 -0.03
CA GLU A 51 -5.89 -11.42 1.12
C GLU A 51 -5.32 -10.08 0.64
N PHE A 52 -4.43 -10.11 -0.35
CA PHE A 52 -3.82 -8.90 -0.92
C PHE A 52 -4.79 -8.08 -1.78
N GLN A 53 -5.78 -8.72 -2.43
CA GLN A 53 -6.86 -8.02 -3.13
C GLN A 53 -7.74 -7.22 -2.16
N LEU A 54 -8.06 -7.78 -0.98
CA LEU A 54 -8.80 -7.07 0.06
C LEU A 54 -8.01 -5.87 0.59
N VAL A 55 -6.69 -6.02 0.78
CA VAL A 55 -5.82 -4.92 1.18
C VAL A 55 -5.80 -3.81 0.12
N PHE A 56 -5.69 -4.17 -1.15
CA PHE A 56 -5.72 -3.19 -2.25
C PHE A 56 -7.07 -2.46 -2.34
N ALA A 57 -8.18 -3.19 -2.23
CA ALA A 57 -9.52 -2.60 -2.21
C ALA A 57 -9.69 -1.64 -1.03
N ALA A 58 -9.22 -2.03 0.16
CA ALA A 58 -9.23 -1.17 1.34
C ALA A 58 -8.37 0.09 1.15
N ALA A 59 -7.23 -0.02 0.47
CA ALA A 59 -6.40 1.12 0.13
C ALA A 59 -7.11 2.10 -0.81
N VAL A 60 -7.74 1.60 -1.87
CA VAL A 60 -8.50 2.42 -2.83
C VAL A 60 -9.68 3.11 -2.13
N ILE A 61 -10.50 2.36 -1.39
CA ILE A 61 -11.63 2.91 -0.63
C ILE A 61 -11.14 3.95 0.37
N GLY A 62 -10.04 3.64 1.08
CA GLY A 62 -9.40 4.52 2.04
C GLY A 62 -9.08 5.90 1.45
N VAL A 63 -8.36 5.90 0.33
CA VAL A 63 -7.94 7.11 -0.39
C VAL A 63 -9.14 7.91 -0.91
N VAL A 64 -10.11 7.24 -1.52
CA VAL A 64 -11.30 7.89 -2.11
C VAL A 64 -12.12 8.58 -1.03
N PHE A 65 -12.49 7.87 0.03
CA PHE A 65 -13.29 8.43 1.11
C PHE A 65 -12.56 9.53 1.86
N HIS A 66 -11.25 9.38 2.12
CA HIS A 66 -10.49 10.46 2.75
C HIS A 66 -10.38 11.70 1.86
N SER A 67 -10.36 11.54 0.53
CA SER A 67 -10.25 12.67 -0.40
C SER A 67 -11.57 13.43 -0.58
N ILE A 68 -12.71 12.73 -0.51
CA ILE A 68 -14.03 13.31 -0.80
C ILE A 68 -14.74 13.78 0.47
N HIS A 69 -14.51 13.12 1.61
CA HIS A 69 -15.31 13.37 2.80
C HIS A 69 -14.81 14.58 3.61
N HIS A 70 -15.74 15.48 3.98
CA HIS A 70 -15.42 16.70 4.72
C HIS A 70 -15.21 16.47 6.23
N SER A 71 -15.96 15.54 6.85
CA SER A 71 -15.83 15.24 8.28
C SER A 71 -14.50 14.55 8.62
N TRP A 72 -13.70 15.17 9.49
CA TRP A 72 -12.43 14.64 9.98
C TRP A 72 -12.60 13.28 10.69
N ARG A 73 -13.72 13.06 11.38
CA ARG A 73 -14.01 11.79 12.08
C ARG A 73 -14.14 10.63 11.10
N VAL A 74 -14.80 10.87 9.97
CA VAL A 74 -14.97 9.85 8.91
C VAL A 74 -13.64 9.59 8.22
N ARG A 75 -12.87 10.65 7.91
CA ARG A 75 -11.53 10.51 7.33
C ARG A 75 -10.59 9.67 8.21
N LEU A 76 -10.57 9.93 9.51
CA LEU A 76 -9.81 9.14 10.48
C LEU A 76 -10.31 7.70 10.58
N GLY A 77 -11.62 7.49 10.70
CA GLY A 77 -12.20 6.16 10.81
C GLY A 77 -11.90 5.29 9.59
N VAL A 78 -11.96 5.87 8.39
CA VAL A 78 -11.62 5.19 7.14
C VAL A 78 -10.13 4.83 7.07
N MET A 79 -9.23 5.75 7.45
CA MET A 79 -7.79 5.46 7.47
C MET A 79 -7.41 4.42 8.52
N ALA A 80 -8.02 4.46 9.70
CA ALA A 80 -7.85 3.45 10.73
C ALA A 80 -8.35 2.08 10.24
N GLY A 81 -9.52 2.03 9.60
CA GLY A 81 -10.05 0.81 8.99
C GLY A 81 -9.10 0.25 7.92
N ALA A 82 -8.65 1.10 7.00
CA ALA A 82 -7.76 0.68 5.92
C ALA A 82 -6.35 0.26 6.40
N PHE A 83 -5.90 0.76 7.56
CA PHE A 83 -4.71 0.25 8.25
C PHE A 83 -4.95 -1.12 8.90
N LEU A 84 -6.13 -1.34 9.47
CA LEU A 84 -6.47 -2.58 10.17
C LEU A 84 -6.74 -3.75 9.21
N VAL A 85 -7.19 -3.50 7.98
CA VAL A 85 -7.46 -4.58 7.01
C VAL A 85 -6.24 -5.50 6.82
N PRO A 86 -5.02 -5.01 6.49
CA PRO A 86 -3.82 -5.85 6.44
C PRO A 86 -3.57 -6.68 7.70
N VAL A 87 -3.80 -6.10 8.88
CA VAL A 87 -3.57 -6.76 10.18
C VAL A 87 -4.54 -7.92 10.37
N LEU A 88 -5.80 -7.76 9.94
CA LEU A 88 -6.83 -8.78 10.06
C LEU A 88 -6.72 -9.86 8.98
N THR A 89 -6.22 -9.53 7.78
CA THR A 89 -6.13 -10.49 6.67
C THR A 89 -4.81 -11.26 6.67
N ILE A 90 -3.67 -10.60 6.88
CA ILE A 90 -2.33 -11.21 6.81
C ILE A 90 -1.87 -11.66 8.22
N GLY A 91 -2.33 -10.97 9.26
CA GLY A 91 -2.03 -11.26 10.66
C GLY A 91 -1.17 -10.19 11.34
N PRO A 92 -1.01 -10.26 12.68
CA PRO A 92 -0.41 -9.20 13.49
C PRO A 92 1.08 -8.97 13.21
N VAL A 93 1.78 -9.93 12.60
CA VAL A 93 3.19 -9.77 12.20
C VAL A 93 3.40 -8.60 11.24
N ILE A 94 2.37 -8.23 10.46
CA ILE A 94 2.44 -7.13 9.50
C ILE A 94 2.57 -5.75 10.18
N LEU A 95 2.36 -5.66 11.50
CA LEU A 95 2.54 -4.40 12.24
C LEU A 95 3.99 -3.88 12.21
N TYR A 96 4.97 -4.76 11.95
CA TYR A 96 6.37 -4.36 11.74
C TYR A 96 6.65 -3.85 10.32
N ALA A 97 5.82 -4.20 9.35
CA ALA A 97 5.99 -3.82 7.94
C ALA A 97 6.09 -2.31 7.71
N PRO A 98 5.28 -1.41 8.33
CA PRO A 98 5.41 0.03 8.12
C PRO A 98 6.77 0.62 8.52
N VAL A 99 7.47 -0.01 9.47
CA VAL A 99 8.80 0.45 9.92
C VAL A 99 9.89 0.08 8.91
N VAL A 100 9.81 -1.13 8.34
CA VAL A 100 10.87 -1.70 7.48
C VAL A 100 10.62 -1.39 6.00
N ALA A 101 9.36 -1.26 5.58
CA ALA A 101 8.95 -1.07 4.20
C ALA A 101 9.62 0.11 3.47
N PRO A 102 9.79 1.32 4.07
CA PRO A 102 10.45 2.42 3.37
C PRO A 102 11.86 2.06 2.89
N ARG A 103 12.61 1.32 3.72
CA ARG A 103 13.94 0.83 3.37
C ARG A 103 13.86 -0.24 2.28
N MET A 104 12.97 -1.22 2.42
CA MET A 104 12.79 -2.27 1.41
C MET A 104 12.45 -1.71 0.04
N ILE A 105 11.56 -0.70 -0.02
CA ILE A 105 11.19 -0.03 -1.27
C ILE A 105 12.37 0.77 -1.83
N TYR A 106 13.13 1.46 -0.98
CA TYR A 106 14.34 2.16 -1.42
C TYR A 106 15.37 1.20 -2.03
N ASP A 107 15.68 0.11 -1.33
CA ASP A 107 16.64 -0.91 -1.78
C ASP A 107 16.15 -1.57 -3.09
N MET A 108 14.84 -1.81 -3.23
CA MET A 108 14.22 -2.32 -4.44
C MET A 108 14.37 -1.35 -5.63
N VAL A 109 14.06 -0.07 -5.43
CA VAL A 109 14.18 0.96 -6.48
C VAL A 109 15.64 1.23 -6.85
N ALA A 110 16.56 1.11 -5.90
CA ALA A 110 17.99 1.23 -6.13
C ALA A 110 18.61 0.00 -6.83
N GLY A 111 17.84 -1.08 -7.03
CA GLY A 111 18.33 -2.33 -7.63
C GLY A 111 19.24 -3.15 -6.72
N ASN A 112 19.17 -2.93 -5.40
CA ASN A 112 19.99 -3.62 -4.39
C ASN A 112 19.31 -4.87 -3.80
N VAL A 113 18.22 -5.35 -4.41
CA VAL A 113 17.50 -6.54 -3.94
C VAL A 113 17.74 -7.72 -4.87
N ASP A 114 17.93 -8.88 -4.28
CA ASP A 114 18.13 -10.14 -5.00
C ASP A 114 16.81 -10.68 -5.58
N GLY A 115 16.90 -11.58 -6.56
CA GLY A 115 15.72 -12.23 -7.16
C GLY A 115 14.83 -12.95 -6.15
N GLU A 116 15.41 -13.49 -5.07
CA GLU A 116 14.70 -14.15 -3.96
C GLU A 116 13.68 -13.21 -3.30
N PHE A 117 13.99 -11.91 -3.20
CA PHE A 117 13.08 -10.90 -2.65
C PHE A 117 11.73 -10.86 -3.39
N TYR A 118 11.75 -11.05 -4.72
CA TYR A 118 10.55 -11.06 -5.54
C TYR A 118 9.83 -12.41 -5.48
N CYS A 119 10.60 -13.51 -5.46
CA CYS A 119 10.05 -14.87 -5.39
C CYS A 119 9.31 -15.15 -4.06
N GLU A 120 9.84 -14.62 -2.95
CA GLU A 120 9.27 -14.77 -1.60
C GLU A 120 8.09 -13.82 -1.30
N GLY A 121 7.76 -12.92 -2.23
CA GLY A 121 6.65 -11.96 -2.04
C GLY A 121 6.99 -10.78 -1.12
N MET A 122 8.27 -10.54 -0.83
CA MET A 122 8.72 -9.41 0.02
C MET A 122 8.35 -8.05 -0.58
N ALA A 123 8.29 -7.95 -1.92
CA ALA A 123 7.80 -6.75 -2.60
C ALA A 123 6.34 -6.40 -2.22
N MET A 124 5.47 -7.41 -2.06
CA MET A 124 4.09 -7.20 -1.64
C MET A 124 3.99 -6.81 -0.17
N ILE A 125 4.80 -7.43 0.70
CA ILE A 125 4.89 -7.05 2.11
C ILE A 125 5.38 -5.61 2.26
N ALA A 126 6.37 -5.21 1.45
CA ALA A 126 6.86 -3.84 1.42
C ALA A 126 5.77 -2.86 0.94
N ALA A 127 4.97 -3.23 -0.07
CA ALA A 127 3.83 -2.44 -0.53
C ALA A 127 2.76 -2.24 0.57
N VAL A 128 2.41 -3.33 1.27
CA VAL A 128 1.48 -3.29 2.41
C VAL A 128 2.02 -2.42 3.54
N GLY A 129 3.30 -2.59 3.90
CA GLY A 129 3.93 -1.77 4.93
C GLY A 129 3.95 -0.30 4.54
N LEU A 130 4.24 0.03 3.28
CA LEU A 130 4.20 1.41 2.79
C LEU A 130 2.79 2.00 2.89
N TRP A 131 1.76 1.23 2.52
CA TRP A 131 0.35 1.63 2.69
C TRP A 131 0.00 1.92 4.16
N MET A 132 0.43 1.04 5.07
CA MET A 132 0.24 1.24 6.51
C MET A 132 0.93 2.51 7.00
N SER A 133 2.14 2.81 6.52
CA SER A 133 2.85 4.05 6.83
C SER A 133 2.11 5.28 6.31
N VAL A 134 1.55 5.22 5.11
CA VAL A 134 0.72 6.28 4.54
C VAL A 134 -0.50 6.54 5.42
N CYS A 135 -1.20 5.50 5.87
CA CYS A 135 -2.34 5.63 6.80
C CYS A 135 -1.93 6.36 8.09
N LEU A 136 -0.79 5.99 8.69
CA LEU A 136 -0.28 6.62 9.91
C LEU A 136 0.04 8.11 9.72
N VAL A 137 0.68 8.47 8.60
CA VAL A 137 0.98 9.87 8.27
C VAL A 137 -0.32 10.67 8.13
N PHE A 138 -1.36 10.11 7.50
CA PHE A 138 -2.64 10.81 7.36
C PHE A 138 -3.38 10.98 8.69
N VAL A 139 -3.39 9.95 9.53
CA VAL A 139 -3.95 10.05 10.89
C VAL A 139 -3.22 11.13 11.68
N ALA A 140 -1.89 11.15 11.65
CA ALA A 140 -1.08 12.17 12.32
C ALA A 140 -1.37 13.58 11.79
N ARG A 141 -1.51 13.74 10.47
CA ARG A 141 -1.85 15.02 9.82
C ARG A 141 -3.23 15.52 10.26
N GLU A 142 -4.25 14.67 10.25
CA GLU A 142 -5.61 15.05 10.67
C GLU A 142 -5.65 15.44 12.16
N ILE A 143 -4.96 14.69 13.03
CA ILE A 143 -4.83 15.05 14.44
C ILE A 143 -4.13 16.41 14.61
N TRP A 144 -3.07 16.66 13.84
CA TRP A 144 -2.34 17.93 13.90
C TRP A 144 -3.19 19.11 13.44
N LEU A 145 -3.93 18.97 12.33
CA LEU A 145 -4.84 19.99 11.82
C LEU A 145 -5.95 20.31 12.83
N TRP A 146 -6.58 19.27 13.41
CA TRP A 146 -7.59 19.44 14.44
C TRP A 146 -7.06 20.19 15.67
N ARG A 147 -5.86 19.81 16.15
CA ARG A 147 -5.19 20.52 17.26
C ARG A 147 -4.89 21.98 16.93
N LYS A 148 -4.57 22.28 15.67
CA LYS A 148 -4.31 23.65 15.21
C LYS A 148 -5.60 24.48 15.21
N GLU A 149 -6.69 23.96 14.65
CA GLU A 149 -8.00 24.62 14.63
C GLU A 149 -8.53 24.89 16.05
N ALA A 150 -8.42 23.90 16.94
CA ALA A 150 -8.80 24.05 18.34
C ALA A 150 -8.01 25.14 19.08
N LYS A 151 -6.72 25.31 18.76
CA LYS A 151 -5.89 26.40 19.32
C LYS A 151 -6.19 27.76 18.72
N SER A 152 -6.64 27.81 17.47
CA SER A 152 -6.96 29.05 16.77
C SER A 152 -8.35 29.61 17.10
N GLY A 153 -9.15 28.93 17.92
CA GLY A 153 -10.51 29.39 18.29
C GLY A 153 -11.53 29.40 17.16
N ALA A 154 -11.10 29.03 15.94
CA ALA A 154 -11.96 28.73 14.82
C ALA A 154 -12.50 27.31 15.03
N GLY A 155 -13.59 27.21 15.81
CA GLY A 155 -14.33 25.96 15.91
C GLY A 155 -14.87 25.52 14.54
N PRO A 156 -15.10 24.21 14.35
CA PRO A 156 -15.76 23.68 13.15
C PRO A 156 -17.19 24.20 12.99
#